data_AF-A0A349BMR6-F1
#
_entry.id   AF-A0A349BMR6-F1
#
_cell.length_a   1.000
_cell.length_b   1.000
_cell.length_c   1.000
_cell.angle_alpha   90.00
_cell.angle_beta   90.00
_cell.angle_gamma   90.00
#
_symmetry.space_group_name_H-M   'P 1'
#
loop_
_entity.id
_entity.type
_entity.pdbx_description
1 polymer ?
#
loop_
_entity_poly.entity_id
_entity_poly.type
_entity_poly.pdbx_seq_one_letter_code
_entity_poly.pdbx_strand_id
1 'polypeptide(L)' 'MVRFEILLPLYYNDGNPIKQEKFLDTNQELVAQFGATSTDTVIVSGRWMYQGIIYDDRLIRIHGQLR' A
#
# COMPACT_ATOMS: atom_id res chain seq x y z
N MET A 1 -1.99 -22.34 3.09
CA MET A 1 -1.07 -21.24 2.76
C MET A 1 -1.91 -20.01 2.45
N VAL A 2 -1.68 -18.89 3.14
CA VAL A 2 -2.51 -17.67 3.00
C VAL A 2 -1.68 -16.58 2.34
N ARG A 3 -2.21 -15.99 1.26
CA ARG A 3 -1.62 -14.86 0.55
C ARG A 3 -2.34 -13.59 0.97
N PHE A 4 -1.57 -12.54 1.22
CA PHE A 4 -2.06 -11.21 1.51
C PHE A 4 -1.72 -10.27 0.37
N GLU A 5 -2.66 -9.38 0.06
CA GLU A 5 -2.44 -8.21 -0.78
C GLU A 5 -2.62 -6.97 0.07
N ILE A 6 -1.61 -6.11 0.06
CA ILE A 6 -1.55 -4.90 0.87
C ILE A 6 -1.48 -3.73 -0.10
N LEU A 7 -2.42 -2.79 0.03
CA LEU A 7 -2.45 -1.57 -0.76
C LEU A 7 -1.93 -0.43 0.10
N LEU A 8 -0.82 0.19 -0.32
CA LEU A 8 -0.26 1.35 0.36
C LEU A 8 -0.52 2.62 -0.45
N PRO A 9 -1.04 3.69 0.16
CA PRO A 9 -1.29 4.94 -0.53
C PRO A 9 0.01 5.64 -0.94
N LEU A 10 -0.04 6.35 -2.07
CA LEU A 10 1.04 7.21 -2.53
C LEU A 10 0.97 8.63 -1.97
N TYR A 11 -0.19 9.02 -1.45
CA TYR A 11 -0.46 10.35 -0.94
C TYR A 11 -1.13 10.29 0.44
N TYR A 12 -0.87 11.31 1.25
CA TYR A 12 -1.65 11.57 2.43
C TYR A 12 -3.04 12.11 2.07
N ASN A 13 -3.94 12.15 3.05
CA ASN A 13 -5.30 12.67 2.85
C ASN A 13 -5.36 14.15 2.47
N ASP A 14 -4.26 14.90 2.66
CA ASP A 14 -4.12 16.29 2.23
C ASP A 14 -3.59 16.42 0.78
N GLY A 15 -3.33 15.30 0.10
CA GLY A 15 -2.83 15.24 -1.26
C GLY A 15 -1.30 15.34 -1.40
N ASN A 16 -0.55 15.53 -0.31
CA ASN A 16 0.91 15.53 -0.37
C ASN A 16 1.46 14.10 -0.53
N PRO A 17 2.55 13.90 -1.30
CA PRO A 17 3.14 12.58 -1.47
C PRO A 17 3.63 12.03 -0.13
N ILE A 18 3.45 10.73 0.08
CA ILE A 18 4.04 10.04 1.23
C ILE A 18 5.56 10.04 1.08
N LYS A 19 6.26 10.28 2.19
CA LYS A 19 7.72 10.32 2.23
C LYS A 19 8.30 8.93 1.94
N GLN A 20 9.41 8.89 1.20
CA GLN A 20 10.06 7.64 0.80
C GLN A 20 10.45 6.78 2.00
N GLU A 21 10.92 7.39 3.09
CA GLU A 21 11.32 6.67 4.30
C GLU A 21 10.19 5.77 4.84
N LYS A 22 8.93 6.23 4.78
CA LYS A 22 7.79 5.44 5.27
C LYS A 22 7.56 4.17 4.46
N PHE A 23 7.80 4.19 3.14
CA PHE A 23 7.70 3.00 2.32
C PHE A 23 8.82 2.01 2.65
N LEU A 24 10.03 2.51 2.94
CA LEU A 24 11.15 1.68 3.36
C LEU A 24 10.85 1.00 4.70
N ASP A 25 10.41 1.76 5.69
CA ASP A 25 10.05 1.26 7.02
C ASP A 25 8.95 0.21 6.93
N THR A 26 7.86 0.52 6.19
CA THR A 26 6.75 -0.41 5.98
C THR A 26 7.24 -1.70 5.31
N ASN A 27 8.10 -1.61 4.28
CA ASN A 27 8.61 -2.82 3.62
C ASN A 27 9.46 -3.67 4.56
N GLN A 28 10.26 -3.07 5.45
CA GLN A 28 11.04 -3.81 6.45
C GLN A 28 10.12 -4.55 7.43
N GLU A 29 9.08 -3.90 7.93
CA GLU A 29 8.08 -4.51 8.82
C GLU A 29 7.36 -5.68 8.14
N LEU A 30 6.93 -5.49 6.88
CA LEU A 30 6.25 -6.54 6.13
C LEU A 30 7.17 -7.72 5.83
N VAL A 31 8.45 -7.50 5.50
CA VAL A 31 9.42 -8.59 5.33
C VAL A 31 9.64 -9.32 6.65
N ALA A 32 9.73 -8.62 7.78
CA ALA A 32 9.87 -9.26 9.09
C ALA A 32 8.66 -10.14 9.44
N GLN A 33 7.45 -9.73 9.04
CA GLN A 33 6.22 -10.46 9.29
C GLN A 33 6.00 -11.66 8.33
N PHE A 34 6.23 -11.47 7.03
CA PHE A 34 5.93 -12.47 6.00
C PHE A 34 7.16 -13.30 5.56
N GLY A 35 8.37 -12.90 5.96
CA GLY A 35 9.63 -13.51 5.54
C GLY A 35 10.05 -13.16 4.12
N ALA A 36 9.11 -12.76 3.26
CA ALA A 36 9.36 -12.20 1.93
C ALA A 36 8.14 -11.40 1.45
N THR A 37 8.40 -10.34 0.67
CA THR A 37 7.38 -9.54 -0.01
C THR A 37 7.77 -9.32 -1.47
N SER A 38 6.78 -9.06 -2.32
CA SER A 38 6.99 -8.54 -3.68
C SER A 38 6.07 -7.35 -3.94
N THR A 39 6.54 -6.36 -4.68
CA THR A 39 5.80 -5.13 -4.95
C THR A 39 5.56 -4.97 -6.45
N ASP A 40 4.32 -4.66 -6.82
CA ASP A 40 3.97 -4.37 -8.21
C ASP A 40 4.59 -3.04 -8.65
N THR A 41 4.99 -2.96 -9.92
CA THR A 41 5.47 -1.70 -10.52
C THR A 41 4.33 -0.82 -11.04
N VAL A 42 3.11 -1.37 -11.08
CA VAL A 42 1.90 -0.70 -11.56
C VAL A 42 1.21 0.01 -10.42
N ILE A 43 0.81 1.26 -10.65
CA ILE A 43 -0.02 2.02 -9.71
C ILE A 43 -1.47 1.58 -9.85
N VAL A 44 -2.08 1.26 -8.72
CA VAL A 44 -3.52 0.96 -8.62
C VAL A 44 -4.26 2.28 -8.39
N SER A 45 -5.14 2.65 -9.31
CA SER A 45 -6.05 3.78 -9.13
C SER A 45 -7.36 3.30 -8.50
N GLY A 46 -7.73 3.91 -7.38
CA GLY A 46 -8.94 3.59 -6.63
C GLY A 46 -9.86 4.80 -6.51
N ARG A 47 -11.11 4.52 -6.16
CA ARG A 47 -12.09 5.54 -5.80
C ARG A 47 -12.95 5.01 -4.67
N TRP A 48 -13.15 5.83 -3.65
CA TRP A 48 -13.99 5.48 -2.51
C TRP A 48 -14.89 6.65 -2.14
N MET A 49 -15.98 6.36 -1.45
CA MET A 49 -16.97 7.35 -1.02
C MET A 49 -16.97 7.46 0.50
N TYR A 50 -16.94 8.69 1.01
CA TYR A 50 -17.08 8.98 2.42
C TYR A 50 -17.88 10.24 2.62
N GLN A 51 -18.95 10.12 3.41
CA GLN A 51 -19.92 11.21 3.66
C GLN A 51 -20.45 11.86 2.37
N GLY A 52 -20.69 11.04 1.33
CA GLY A 52 -21.18 11.50 0.03
C GLY A 52 -20.13 12.18 -0.85
N ILE A 53 -18.90 12.36 -0.35
CA ILE A 53 -17.77 12.87 -1.12
C ILE A 53 -17.01 11.68 -1.72
N ILE A 54 -16.71 11.79 -3.01
CA ILE A 54 -15.89 10.83 -3.73
C ILE A 54 -14.42 11.26 -3.61
N TYR A 55 -13.58 10.31 -3.19
CA TYR A 55 -12.13 10.47 -3.10
C TYR A 55 -11.47 9.54 -4.11
N ASP A 56 -10.53 10.08 -4.87
CA ASP A 56 -9.65 9.29 -5.72
C ASP A 56 -8.38 8.92 -4.92
N ASP A 57 -7.85 7.72 -5.17
CA ASP A 57 -6.65 7.22 -4.52
C ASP A 57 -5.68 6.63 -5.54
N ARG A 58 -4.39 6.68 -5.23
CA ARG A 58 -3.34 6.01 -5.99
C ARG A 58 -2.49 5.20 -5.03
N LEU A 59 -2.41 3.91 -5.30
CA LEU A 59 -1.86 2.92 -4.38
C LEU A 59 -0.76 2.10 -5.07
N ILE A 60 0.19 1.59 -4.30
CA ILE A 60 1.04 0.47 -4.71
C ILE A 60 0.53 -0.81 -4.07
N ARG A 61 0.68 -1.93 -4.76
CA ARG A 61 0.32 -3.25 -4.23
C ARG A 61 1.58 -4.01 -3.80
N ILE A 62 1.54 -4.52 -2.59
CA ILE A 62 2.53 -5.43 -2.02
C ILE A 62 1.87 -6.78 -1.77
N HIS A 63 2.57 -7.85 -2.12
CA HIS A 63 2.18 -9.22 -1.85
C HIS A 63 3.04 -9.78 -0.71
N GLY A 64 2.40 -10.40 0.26
CA GLY A 64 3.03 -11.15 1.35
C GLY A 64 2.46 -12.55 1.45
N GLN A 65 3.22 -13.47 2.03
CA GLN A 65 2.80 -14.86 2.20
C GLN A 65 3.21 -15.36 3.59
N LEU A 66 2.25 -15.79 4.40
CA LEU A 66 2.56 -16.47 5.66
C LEU A 66 2.95 -17.92 5.35
N ARG A 67 4.13 -18.32 5.83
CA ARG A 67 4.63 -19.69 5.77
C ARG A 67 3.92 -20.57 6.79
#